data_AF-A0A524DZP3-F1
#
_entry.id   AF-A0A524DZP3-F1
#
_cell.length_a   1.000
_cell.length_b   1.000
_cell.length_c   1.000
_cell.angle_alpha   90.00
_cell.angle_beta   90.00
_cell.angle_gamma   90.00
#
_symmetry.space_group_name_H-M   'P 1'
#
loop_
_entity.id
_entity.type
_entity.pdbx_description
1 polymer ?
#
loop_
_entity_poly.entity_id
_entity_poly.type
_entity_poly.pdbx_seq_one_letter_code
_entity_poly.pdbx_strand_id
1 'polypeptide(L)'
;MMDDNYREDVPQGEVSLFRWIVFFVLLALGITLILVVVLTASYEDVLFYTILLVPGVILFLYTAFRWAQGHSVSGDTSRDEEIFEPMRHHALPAEQVAGLEMYRCPDCGMSFELANATPVADRVVLCPICNARLFIG
;
A
#
# COMPACT_ATOMS: atom_id res chain seq x y z
N MET A 1 -23.71 -3.00 21.13
CA MET A 1 -23.16 -1.65 20.98
C MET A 1 -21.66 -1.82 21.08
N MET A 2 -21.03 -2.05 19.93
CA MET A 2 -19.58 -2.12 19.79
C MET A 2 -19.16 -0.79 19.14
N ASP A 3 -18.20 -0.11 19.76
CA ASP A 3 -17.66 1.17 19.32
C ASP A 3 -16.86 1.00 18.01
N ASP A 4 -17.49 1.30 16.87
CA ASP A 4 -16.84 1.38 15.55
C ASP A 4 -16.11 2.72 15.33
N ASN A 5 -15.63 3.36 16.40
CA ASN A 5 -15.07 4.71 16.34
C ASN A 5 -13.54 4.76 16.40
N TYR A 6 -12.86 3.71 15.89
CA TYR A 6 -11.42 3.74 15.64
C TYR A 6 -11.18 4.21 14.20
N ARG A 7 -11.49 5.49 13.95
CA ARG A 7 -10.98 6.19 12.77
C ARG A 7 -9.60 6.70 13.16
N GLU A 8 -8.58 5.88 12.96
CA GLU A 8 -7.20 6.36 13.06
C GLU A 8 -7.01 7.48 12.04
N ASP A 9 -6.78 8.68 12.58
CA ASP A 9 -6.34 9.83 11.81
C ASP A 9 -5.00 9.46 11.17
N VAL A 10 -5.08 9.01 9.92
CA VAL A 10 -3.93 8.74 9.06
C VAL A 10 -3.00 9.95 9.16
N PRO A 11 -1.75 9.80 9.63
CA PRO A 11 -0.80 10.89 9.60
C PRO A 11 -0.60 11.23 8.13
N GLN A 12 -1.23 12.32 7.69
CA GLN A 12 -0.96 12.93 6.39
C GLN A 12 0.52 13.30 6.44
N GLY A 13 1.36 12.46 5.82
CA GLY A 13 2.80 12.67 5.77
C GLY A 13 3.05 14.13 5.42
N GLU A 14 3.71 14.85 6.33
CA GLU A 14 3.81 16.30 6.28
C GLU A 14 4.21 16.75 4.88
N VAL A 15 3.30 17.43 4.19
CA VAL A 15 3.51 17.87 2.82
C VAL A 15 4.58 18.95 2.88
N SER A 16 5.84 18.56 2.67
CA SER A 16 6.95 19.45 2.89
C SER A 16 7.01 20.50 1.78
N LEU A 17 6.95 21.78 2.17
CA LEU A 17 7.02 22.93 1.27
C LEU A 17 8.24 22.88 0.35
N PHE A 18 9.34 22.28 0.82
CA PHE A 18 10.55 22.06 0.03
C PHE A 18 10.29 21.22 -1.24
N ARG A 19 9.50 20.15 -1.15
CA ARG A 19 9.20 19.28 -2.31
C ARG A 19 8.41 20.03 -3.38
N TRP A 20 7.50 20.91 -2.95
CA TRP A 20 6.75 21.79 -3.86
C TRP A 20 7.62 22.85 -4.52
N ILE A 21 8.56 23.46 -3.77
CA ILE A 21 9.52 24.41 -4.36
C ILE A 21 10.34 23.72 -5.46
N VAL A 22 10.87 22.53 -5.20
CA VAL A 22 11.60 21.74 -6.20
C VAL A 22 10.72 21.43 -7.42
N PHE A 23 9.46 21.06 -7.21
CA PHE A 23 8.52 20.84 -8.31
C PHE A 23 8.32 22.07 -9.19
N PHE A 24 8.11 23.25 -8.61
CA PHE A 24 7.95 24.49 -9.40
C PHE A 24 9.21 24.86 -10.18
N VAL A 25 10.40 24.60 -9.62
CA VAL A 25 11.67 24.79 -10.33
C VAL A 25 11.76 23.85 -11.54
N LEU A 26 11.41 22.56 -11.36
CA LEU A 26 11.39 21.58 -12.45
C LEU A 26 10.35 21.93 -13.52
N LEU A 27 9.19 22.43 -13.12
CA LEU A 27 8.15 22.92 -14.02
C LEU A 27 8.66 24.10 -14.86
N ALA A 28 9.31 25.08 -14.22
CA ALA A 28 9.89 26.21 -14.93
C ALA A 28 10.97 25.75 -15.93
N LEU A 29 11.84 24.81 -15.54
CA LEU A 29 12.85 24.23 -16.43
C LEU A 29 12.25 23.44 -17.59
N GLY A 30 11.16 22.69 -17.36
CA GLY A 30 10.46 21.96 -18.41
C GLY A 30 9.85 22.91 -19.45
N ILE A 31 9.24 24.00 -18.99
CA ILE A 31 8.66 25.03 -19.88
C ILE A 31 9.76 25.74 -20.68
N THR A 32 10.85 26.16 -20.03
CA THR A 32 11.95 26.84 -20.75
C THR A 32 12.61 25.92 -21.77
N LEU A 33 12.77 24.63 -21.46
CA LEU A 33 13.29 23.64 -22.39
C LEU A 33 12.40 23.50 -23.63
N ILE A 34 11.09 23.37 -23.46
CA ILE A 34 10.13 23.33 -24.59
C ILE A 34 10.25 24.61 -25.42
N LEU A 35 10.27 25.77 -24.77
CA LEU A 35 10.28 27.07 -25.43
C LEU A 35 11.58 27.28 -26.23
N VAL A 36 12.72 26.90 -25.67
CA VAL A 36 14.02 26.96 -26.37
C VAL A 36 13.99 26.07 -27.60
N VAL A 37 13.51 24.83 -27.50
CA VAL A 37 13.43 23.90 -28.63
C VAL A 37 12.52 24.45 -29.73
N VAL A 38 11.36 25.01 -29.37
CA VAL A 38 10.43 25.59 -30.36
C VAL A 38 11.04 26.80 -31.07
N LEU A 39 11.86 27.61 -30.38
CA LEU A 39 12.47 28.81 -30.97
C LEU A 39 13.73 28.52 -31.80
N THR A 40 14.44 27.43 -31.54
CA THR A 40 15.73 27.12 -32.20
C THR A 40 15.64 26.03 -33.26
N ALA A 41 14.63 25.15 -33.18
CA ALA A 41 14.49 24.03 -34.12
C ALA A 41 13.94 24.49 -35.48
N SER A 42 14.35 23.77 -36.53
CA SER A 42 13.80 23.92 -37.87
C SER A 42 12.35 23.39 -37.92
N TYR A 43 11.51 23.92 -38.82
CA TYR A 43 10.10 23.52 -38.91
C TYR A 43 9.91 22.01 -39.15
N GLU A 44 10.85 21.38 -39.86
CA GLU A 44 10.83 19.93 -40.13
C GLU A 44 11.11 19.10 -38.87
N ASP A 45 11.98 19.60 -37.99
CA ASP A 45 12.36 18.91 -36.76
C ASP A 45 11.38 19.15 -35.61
N VAL A 46 10.64 20.27 -35.63
CA VAL A 46 9.68 20.63 -34.56
C VAL A 46 8.62 19.55 -34.36
N LEU A 47 8.11 18.92 -35.42
CA LEU A 47 7.12 17.85 -35.30
C LEU A 47 7.71 16.60 -34.60
N PHE A 48 8.93 16.21 -34.96
CA PHE A 48 9.61 15.08 -34.33
C PHE A 48 9.92 15.36 -32.85
N TYR A 49 10.43 16.55 -32.55
CA TYR A 49 10.72 16.93 -31.17
C TYR A 49 9.45 17.05 -30.34
N THR A 50 8.38 17.68 -30.84
CA THR A 50 7.13 17.83 -30.08
C THR A 50 6.47 16.49 -29.75
N ILE A 51 6.45 15.53 -30.66
CA ILE A 51 5.84 14.21 -30.43
C ILE A 51 6.55 13.42 -29.33
N LEU A 52 7.88 13.56 -29.20
CA LEU A 52 8.67 12.78 -28.24
C LEU A 52 8.92 13.54 -26.93
N LEU A 53 9.21 14.84 -27.04
CA LEU A 53 9.55 15.70 -25.92
C LEU A 53 8.32 16.05 -25.08
N VAL A 54 7.16 16.34 -25.69
CA VAL A 54 5.96 16.73 -24.93
C VAL A 54 5.49 15.60 -24.00
N PRO A 55 5.33 14.33 -24.44
CA PRO A 55 4.97 13.24 -23.54
C PRO A 55 6.04 12.97 -22.48
N GLY A 56 7.33 13.09 -22.84
CA GLY A 56 8.43 12.91 -21.91
C GLY A 56 8.43 13.94 -20.79
N VAL A 57 8.25 15.23 -21.12
CA VAL A 57 8.13 16.31 -20.14
C VAL A 57 6.87 16.15 -19.29
N ILE A 58 5.74 15.77 -19.89
CA ILE A 58 4.50 15.50 -19.14
C ILE A 58 4.70 14.37 -18.13
N LEU A 59 5.28 13.24 -18.55
CA LEU A 59 5.57 12.12 -17.66
C LEU A 59 6.53 12.51 -16.54
N PHE A 60 7.59 13.26 -16.86
CA PHE A 60 8.54 13.76 -15.87
C PHE A 60 7.90 14.71 -14.86
N LEU A 61 7.06 15.64 -15.31
CA LEU A 61 6.32 16.54 -14.42
C LEU A 61 5.29 15.77 -13.59
N TYR A 62 4.65 14.76 -14.16
CA TYR A 62 3.72 13.90 -13.44
C TYR A 62 4.40 13.12 -12.31
N THR A 63 5.58 12.54 -12.53
CA THR A 63 6.34 11.86 -11.47
C THR A 63 6.82 12.84 -10.41
N ALA A 64 7.31 14.02 -10.81
CA ALA A 64 7.72 15.07 -9.88
C ALA A 64 6.53 15.60 -9.05
N PHE A 65 5.34 15.73 -9.65
CA PHE A 65 4.11 16.12 -8.98
C PHE A 65 3.66 15.07 -7.96
N ARG A 66 3.63 13.79 -8.36
CA ARG A 66 3.28 12.68 -7.46
C ARG A 66 4.24 12.59 -6.27
N TRP A 67 5.53 12.83 -6.53
CA TRP A 67 6.53 12.93 -5.48
C TRP A 67 6.31 14.15 -4.57
N ALA A 68 5.92 15.31 -5.11
CA ALA A 68 5.62 16.50 -4.30
C ALA A 68 4.41 16.29 -3.38
N GLN A 69 3.44 15.45 -3.78
CA GLN A 69 2.29 15.05 -2.97
C GLN A 69 2.60 14.09 -1.82
N GLY A 70 3.86 13.79 -1.54
CA GLY A 70 4.22 12.92 -0.41
C GLY A 70 4.18 11.43 -0.72
N HIS A 71 3.68 11.02 -1.88
CA HIS A 71 3.67 9.60 -2.26
C HIS A 71 5.11 9.16 -2.59
N SER A 72 5.60 8.13 -1.91
CA SER A 72 6.87 7.50 -2.26
C SER A 72 6.73 6.82 -3.63
N VAL A 73 7.70 7.07 -4.52
CA VAL A 73 7.69 6.50 -5.88
C VAL A 73 8.04 5.01 -5.83
N SER A 74 8.80 4.58 -4.81
CA SER A 74 8.88 3.21 -4.35
C SER A 74 7.71 2.96 -3.38
N GLY A 75 6.86 1.96 -3.65
CA GLY A 75 5.70 1.63 -2.80
C GLY A 75 6.05 1.68 -1.31
N ASP A 76 5.17 2.29 -0.54
CA ASP A 76 5.35 2.48 0.89
C ASP A 76 5.10 1.15 1.60
N THR A 77 6.16 0.39 1.89
CA THR A 77 6.06 -0.91 2.59
C THR A 77 5.43 -0.79 3.98
N SER A 78 5.37 0.41 4.57
CA SER A 78 4.70 0.61 5.85
C SER A 78 3.17 0.51 5.74
N ARG A 79 2.59 1.00 4.64
CA ARG A 79 1.14 0.86 4.35
C ARG A 79 0.78 -0.57 4.00
N ASP A 80 1.70 -1.29 3.37
CA ASP A 80 1.50 -2.70 3.06
C ASP A 80 1.45 -3.53 4.35
N GLU A 81 2.33 -3.29 5.33
CA GLU A 81 2.31 -4.00 6.62
C GLU A 81 0.98 -3.79 7.39
N GLU A 82 0.47 -2.55 7.39
CA GLU A 82 -0.82 -2.19 8.00
C GLU A 82 -2.03 -2.81 7.27
N ILE A 83 -1.94 -3.02 5.96
CA ILE A 83 -2.95 -3.77 5.17
C ILE A 83 -2.83 -5.28 5.40
N PHE A 84 -1.61 -5.78 5.60
CA PHE A 84 -1.36 -7.20 5.85
C PHE A 84 -1.70 -7.62 7.28
N GLU A 85 -1.72 -6.72 8.25
CA GLU A 85 -2.09 -7.00 9.64
C GLU A 85 -3.54 -7.53 9.79
N PRO A 86 -4.59 -6.89 9.21
CA PRO A 86 -5.95 -7.44 9.21
C PRO A 86 -6.10 -8.69 8.32
N MET A 87 -5.23 -8.85 7.31
CA MET A 87 -5.15 -10.11 6.55
C MET A 87 -4.49 -11.23 7.37
N ARG A 88 -3.55 -10.93 8.27
CA ARG A 88 -2.95 -11.88 9.22
C ARG A 88 -3.96 -12.35 10.27
N HIS A 89 -4.92 -11.49 10.62
CA HIS A 89 -6.07 -11.86 11.44
C HIS A 89 -7.11 -12.73 10.70
N HIS A 90 -6.97 -12.95 9.38
CA HIS A 90 -7.73 -13.98 8.67
C HIS A 90 -7.10 -15.36 8.89
N ALA A 91 -7.47 -15.96 10.02
CA ALA A 91 -7.25 -17.35 10.39
C ALA A 91 -5.77 -17.76 10.58
N LEU A 92 -5.30 -17.69 11.83
CA LEU A 92 -3.97 -18.18 12.20
C LEU A 92 -3.90 -19.70 12.01
N PRO A 93 -2.83 -20.27 11.43
CA PRO A 93 -2.71 -21.72 11.30
C PRO A 93 -2.65 -22.35 12.69
N ALA A 94 -3.58 -23.26 12.98
CA ALA A 94 -3.58 -23.99 14.24
C ALA A 94 -2.57 -25.14 14.17
N GLU A 95 -1.71 -25.25 15.19
CA GLU A 95 -0.76 -26.35 15.26
C GLU A 95 -1.46 -27.62 15.78
N GLN A 96 -1.39 -28.71 15.01
CA GLN A 96 -1.92 -30.00 15.45
C GLN A 96 -0.98 -30.61 16.50
N VAL A 97 -1.54 -30.97 17.66
CA VAL A 97 -0.77 -31.59 18.74
C VAL A 97 -0.72 -33.10 18.54
N ALA A 98 0.44 -33.59 18.08
CA ALA A 98 0.88 -34.99 18.19
C ALA A 98 -0.14 -36.08 17.74
N GLY A 99 -0.82 -35.87 16.61
CA GLY A 99 -1.67 -36.89 15.98
C GLY A 99 -3.03 -37.12 16.65
N LEU A 100 -3.43 -36.26 17.58
CA LEU A 100 -4.77 -36.21 18.16
C LEU A 100 -5.60 -35.13 17.45
N GLU A 101 -6.93 -35.19 17.52
CA GLU A 101 -7.84 -34.14 17.01
C GLU A 101 -7.84 -32.87 17.90
N MET A 102 -6.66 -32.53 18.43
CA MET A 102 -6.42 -31.38 19.27
C MET A 102 -5.54 -30.38 18.54
N TYR A 103 -6.00 -29.13 18.56
CA TYR A 103 -5.35 -28.01 17.92
C TYR A 103 -4.93 -26.99 18.96
N ARG A 104 -3.74 -26.42 18.79
CA ARG A 104 -3.22 -25.36 19.64
C ARG A 104 -3.45 -24.01 18.99
N CYS A 105 -4.10 -23.12 19.73
CA CYS A 105 -4.25 -21.74 19.31
C CYS A 105 -2.91 -21.00 19.48
N PRO A 106 -2.33 -20.40 18.43
CA PRO A 106 -1.09 -19.65 18.54
C PRO A 106 -1.25 -18.31 19.27
N ASP A 107 -2.48 -17.80 19.37
CA ASP A 107 -2.79 -16.52 19.99
C ASP A 107 -2.89 -16.63 21.53
N CYS A 108 -3.70 -17.55 22.05
CA CYS A 108 -3.86 -17.76 23.50
C CYS A 108 -2.99 -18.90 24.06
N GLY A 109 -2.30 -19.66 23.21
CA GLY A 109 -1.40 -20.76 23.59
C GLY A 109 -2.09 -22.03 24.09
N MET A 110 -3.42 -22.04 24.18
CA MET A 110 -4.22 -23.15 24.71
C MET A 110 -4.56 -24.19 23.64
N SER A 111 -4.62 -25.45 24.03
CA SER A 111 -5.06 -26.57 23.20
C SER A 111 -6.56 -26.82 23.37
N PHE A 112 -7.26 -27.09 22.27
CA PHE A 112 -8.68 -27.42 22.26
C PHE A 112 -8.95 -28.56 21.28
N GLU A 113 -10.02 -29.33 21.53
CA GLU A 113 -10.51 -30.36 20.60
C GLU A 113 -11.35 -29.72 19.50
N LEU A 114 -11.22 -30.23 18.28
CA LEU A 114 -11.97 -29.73 17.12
C LEU A 114 -13.49 -29.78 17.34
N ALA A 115 -13.98 -30.78 18.08
CA ALA A 115 -15.39 -30.93 18.43
C ALA A 115 -15.97 -29.78 19.27
N ASN A 116 -15.13 -29.06 20.00
CA ASN A 116 -15.54 -27.95 20.86
C ASN A 116 -15.39 -26.57 20.19
N ALA A 117 -14.85 -26.53 18.97
CA ALA A 117 -14.64 -25.29 18.23
C ALA A 117 -15.87 -24.95 17.38
N THR A 118 -16.21 -23.67 17.26
CA THR A 118 -17.33 -23.22 16.42
C THR A 118 -16.84 -23.01 14.98
N PRO A 119 -17.42 -23.72 13.99
CA PRO A 119 -17.03 -23.56 12.60
C PRO A 119 -17.57 -22.26 12.02
N VAL A 120 -16.75 -21.52 11.26
CA VAL A 120 -17.14 -20.27 10.60
C VAL A 120 -17.10 -20.40 9.07
N ALA A 121 -16.12 -21.13 8.55
CA ALA A 121 -15.98 -21.42 7.12
C ALA A 121 -15.29 -22.79 6.93
N ASP A 122 -15.17 -23.24 5.68
CA ASP A 122 -14.47 -24.49 5.37
C ASP A 122 -13.04 -24.45 5.91
N ARG A 123 -12.70 -25.41 6.77
CA ARG A 123 -11.41 -25.50 7.49
C ARG A 123 -11.05 -24.29 8.37
N VAL A 124 -12.03 -23.44 8.73
CA VAL A 124 -11.82 -22.31 9.64
C VAL A 124 -12.73 -22.41 10.84
N VAL A 125 -12.13 -22.44 12.03
CA VAL A 125 -12.83 -22.51 13.32
C VAL A 125 -12.46 -21.34 14.21
N LEU A 126 -13.32 -20.99 15.15
CA LEU A 126 -12.99 -20.06 16.22
C LEU A 126 -12.43 -20.80 17.42
N CYS A 127 -11.37 -20.24 18.01
CA CYS A 127 -10.88 -20.71 19.30
C CYS A 127 -11.97 -20.53 20.37
N PRO A 128 -12.35 -21.58 21.12
CA PRO A 128 -13.38 -21.47 22.16
C PRO A 128 -12.99 -20.58 23.35
N ILE A 129 -11.72 -20.16 23.45
CA ILE A 129 -11.19 -19.38 24.58
C ILE A 129 -11.04 -17.92 24.22
N CYS A 130 -10.33 -17.58 23.13
CA CYS A 130 -10.05 -16.20 22.74
C CYS A 130 -10.86 -15.70 21.53
N ASN A 131 -11.73 -16.54 20.94
CA ASN A 131 -12.47 -16.25 19.72
C ASN A 131 -11.58 -15.84 18.52
N ALA A 132 -10.28 -16.13 18.55
CA ALA A 132 -9.42 -15.98 17.39
C ALA A 132 -9.87 -16.92 16.28
N ARG A 133 -9.86 -16.43 15.03
CA ARG A 133 -10.06 -17.28 13.85
C ARG A 133 -8.82 -18.14 13.64
N LEU A 134 -9.03 -19.43 13.42
CA LEU A 134 -8.00 -20.43 13.25
C LEU A 134 -8.24 -21.23 11.96
N PHE A 135 -7.18 -21.43 11.19
CA PHE A 135 -7.19 -22.28 9.99
C PHE A 135 -6.66 -23.67 10.33
N ILE A 136 -7.39 -24.70 9.93
CA ILE A 136 -7.02 -26.11 10.14
C ILE A 136 -6.54 -26.67 8.80
N GLY A 137 -5.23 -26.84 8.69
CA GLY A 137 -4.54 -27.41 7.51
C GLY A 137 -4.48 -28.94 7.54
#